data_AF-A0A3D0SVP2-F1
#
_entry.id   AF-A0A3D0SVP2-F1
#
_cell.length_a   1.000
_cell.length_b   1.000
_cell.length_c   1.000
_cell.angle_alpha   90.00
_cell.angle_beta   90.00
_cell.angle_gamma   90.00
#
_symmetry.space_group_name_H-M   'P 1'
#
loop_
_entity.id
_entity.type
_entity.pdbx_description
1 polymer ?
#
loop_
_entity_poly.entity_id
_entity_poly.type
_entity_poly.pdbx_seq_one_letter_code
_entity_poly.pdbx_strand_id
1 'polypeptide(L)'
;KGEATADSAVAGLKASYEAGKNDEFVPPTVIGESVSVEDGDAIIFMNFRADRARQLTQVFVDKNFDGFELAVKPELSAFVMLTQYSADFDAPVAFPAEKLVNVLGEWLEKQDKTQLRISETEKYAHVTFFFSGGVEKEFKGEERILIPSPDVATYDLQPEMNSEKLTDELVGAIESGKFDVIICNYPNGDMVGHTGDFDAAVKACEAVDKCIGRVIEALKKTGGECLITADHGNAEQMVDNESGQAHTAHTSEPVPFIYFGRDAEPRKGGTLSDVAPTMLHLMGVEQPEEMTGKTIMTLKS
;
A
#
# COMPACT_ATOMS: atom_id res chain seq x y z
N LYS A 1 10.30 8.42 -36.84
CA LYS A 1 11.76 8.57 -37.12
C LYS A 1 12.46 8.62 -35.77
N GLY A 2 13.55 7.86 -35.58
CA GLY A 2 14.40 8.05 -34.40
C GLY A 2 15.24 9.32 -34.50
N GLU A 3 15.73 9.80 -33.37
CA GLU A 3 16.67 10.92 -33.28
C GLU A 3 18.12 10.48 -33.55
N ALA A 4 18.40 9.19 -33.40
CA ALA A 4 19.70 8.58 -33.68
C ALA A 4 19.56 7.21 -34.36
N THR A 5 20.68 6.70 -34.90
CA THR A 5 20.78 5.38 -35.52
C THR A 5 22.05 4.67 -35.05
N ALA A 6 22.01 3.37 -34.83
CA ALA A 6 23.18 2.57 -34.46
C ALA A 6 23.12 1.15 -35.03
N ASP A 7 24.27 0.49 -35.20
CA ASP A 7 24.34 -0.88 -35.74
C ASP A 7 23.87 -1.96 -34.74
N SER A 8 23.88 -1.64 -33.43
CA SER A 8 23.41 -2.54 -32.36
C SER A 8 22.96 -1.73 -31.14
N ALA A 9 22.13 -2.34 -30.29
CA ALA A 9 21.67 -1.72 -29.04
C ALA A 9 22.84 -1.29 -28.13
N VAL A 10 23.88 -2.14 -28.02
CA VAL A 10 25.09 -1.84 -27.22
C VAL A 10 25.86 -0.65 -27.80
N ALA A 11 25.96 -0.56 -29.13
CA ALA A 11 26.62 0.59 -29.78
C ALA A 11 25.84 1.88 -29.54
N GLY A 12 24.50 1.85 -29.66
CA GLY A 12 23.65 3.01 -29.38
C GLY A 12 23.77 3.49 -27.94
N LEU A 13 23.76 2.57 -26.98
CA LEU A 13 23.89 2.90 -25.56
C LEU A 13 25.27 3.51 -25.24
N LYS A 14 26.35 2.94 -25.76
CA LYS A 14 27.70 3.49 -25.59
C LYS A 14 27.82 4.90 -26.17
N ALA A 15 27.30 5.13 -27.38
CA ALA A 15 27.30 6.46 -27.98
C ALA A 15 26.52 7.48 -27.15
N SER A 16 25.40 7.08 -26.53
CA SER A 16 24.64 7.93 -25.62
C SER A 16 25.44 8.27 -24.35
N TYR A 17 26.14 7.29 -23.77
CA TYR A 17 27.01 7.51 -22.60
C TYR A 17 28.19 8.43 -22.91
N GLU A 18 28.83 8.26 -24.07
CA GLU A 18 29.91 9.15 -24.54
C GLU A 18 29.41 10.58 -24.74
N ALA A 19 28.12 10.76 -25.08
CA ALA A 19 27.45 12.06 -25.15
C ALA A 19 26.98 12.59 -23.79
N GLY A 20 27.33 11.94 -22.68
CA GLY A 20 26.99 12.38 -21.31
C GLY A 20 25.54 12.16 -20.91
N LYS A 21 24.79 11.33 -21.65
CA LYS A 21 23.39 10.98 -21.34
C LYS A 21 23.36 9.62 -20.65
N ASN A 22 22.66 9.52 -19.53
CA ASN A 22 22.44 8.24 -18.84
C ASN A 22 21.28 7.44 -19.49
N ASP A 23 20.95 6.28 -18.91
CA ASP A 23 19.92 5.35 -19.39
C ASP A 23 18.54 6.00 -19.59
N GLU A 24 18.13 6.90 -18.70
CA GLU A 24 16.83 7.57 -18.75
C GLU A 24 16.71 8.53 -19.93
N PHE A 25 17.83 9.13 -20.35
CA PHE A 25 17.88 10.18 -21.37
C PHE A 25 18.47 9.73 -22.70
N VAL A 26 18.60 8.41 -22.93
CA VAL A 26 18.99 7.87 -24.24
C VAL A 26 17.96 8.34 -25.28
N PRO A 27 18.39 9.02 -26.36
CA PRO A 27 17.45 9.47 -27.38
C PRO A 27 16.82 8.26 -28.09
N PRO A 28 15.57 8.35 -28.57
CA PRO A 28 14.97 7.29 -29.39
C PRO A 28 15.88 6.92 -30.57
N THR A 29 16.44 5.71 -30.52
CA THR A 29 17.50 5.26 -31.44
C THR A 29 17.02 4.09 -32.28
N VAL A 30 17.14 4.19 -33.61
CA VAL A 30 16.86 3.08 -34.54
C VAL A 30 18.06 2.16 -34.61
N ILE A 31 17.85 0.85 -34.48
CA ILE A 31 18.92 -0.15 -34.56
C ILE A 31 18.90 -0.84 -35.92
N GLY A 32 20.01 -0.77 -36.66
CA GLY A 32 20.14 -1.37 -37.98
C GLY A 32 19.11 -0.81 -38.97
N GLU A 33 18.46 -1.71 -39.72
CA GLU A 33 17.34 -1.34 -40.58
C GLU A 33 16.09 -1.06 -39.74
N SER A 34 15.39 0.03 -40.07
CA SER A 34 14.21 0.47 -39.32
C SER A 34 13.09 -0.56 -39.44
N VAL A 35 12.71 -1.18 -38.33
CA VAL A 35 11.47 -1.95 -38.20
C VAL A 35 10.41 -1.05 -37.58
N SER A 36 9.34 -0.79 -38.31
CA SER A 36 8.22 0.04 -37.85
C SER A 36 7.08 -0.84 -37.39
N VAL A 37 6.18 -0.28 -36.59
CA VAL A 37 4.87 -0.90 -36.32
C VAL A 37 3.98 -0.63 -37.53
N GLU A 38 3.42 -1.69 -38.11
CA GLU A 38 2.63 -1.65 -39.34
C GLU A 38 1.18 -2.09 -39.10
N ASP A 39 0.32 -1.89 -40.11
CA ASP A 39 -1.06 -2.37 -40.08
C ASP A 39 -1.10 -3.90 -39.93
N GLY A 40 -1.93 -4.39 -39.03
CA GLY A 40 -2.06 -5.82 -38.72
C GLY A 40 -1.09 -6.33 -37.65
N ASP A 41 -0.12 -5.54 -37.20
CA ASP A 41 0.76 -5.92 -36.08
C ASP A 41 0.00 -5.99 -34.75
N ALA A 42 0.59 -6.70 -33.78
CA ALA A 42 0.15 -6.71 -32.40
C ALA A 42 1.24 -6.16 -31.48
N ILE A 43 0.83 -5.31 -30.52
CA ILE A 43 1.71 -4.80 -29.47
C ILE A 43 1.29 -5.43 -28.14
N ILE A 44 2.25 -5.96 -27.39
CA ILE A 44 2.05 -6.35 -25.99
C ILE A 44 2.93 -5.43 -25.14
N PHE A 45 2.31 -4.50 -24.43
CA PHE A 45 3.04 -3.56 -23.58
C PHE A 45 3.20 -4.16 -22.19
N MET A 46 4.41 -4.58 -21.83
CA MET A 46 4.71 -5.35 -20.61
C MET A 46 4.87 -4.51 -19.32
N ASN A 47 4.56 -3.21 -19.36
CA ASN A 47 4.56 -2.40 -18.14
C ASN A 47 3.32 -2.76 -17.30
N PHE A 48 3.47 -3.11 -16.03
CA PHE A 48 2.30 -3.36 -15.16
C PHE A 48 1.83 -2.12 -14.39
N ARG A 49 2.56 -0.99 -14.48
CA ARG A 49 2.26 0.26 -13.79
C ARG A 49 1.69 1.29 -14.77
N ALA A 50 0.50 1.78 -14.45
CA ALA A 50 -0.32 2.58 -15.36
C ALA A 50 0.23 3.98 -15.66
N ASP A 51 0.69 4.70 -14.63
CA ASP A 51 0.99 6.15 -14.69
C ASP A 51 1.86 6.56 -15.89
N ARG A 52 3.02 5.91 -16.08
CA ARG A 52 3.95 6.20 -17.17
C ARG A 52 3.62 5.47 -18.47
N ALA A 53 2.79 4.43 -18.44
CA ALA A 53 2.38 3.69 -19.63
C ALA A 53 1.26 4.39 -20.41
N ARG A 54 0.42 5.18 -19.73
CA ARG A 54 -0.78 5.82 -20.29
C ARG A 54 -0.53 6.61 -21.57
N GLN A 55 0.44 7.53 -21.54
CA GLN A 55 0.64 8.47 -22.65
C GLN A 55 1.02 7.75 -23.95
N LEU A 56 1.94 6.77 -23.87
CA LEU A 56 2.33 6.00 -25.04
C LEU A 56 1.20 5.10 -25.54
N THR A 57 0.45 4.46 -24.63
CA THR A 57 -0.73 3.67 -25.01
C THR A 57 -1.77 4.51 -25.73
N GLN A 58 -2.06 5.72 -25.25
CA GLN A 58 -3.06 6.60 -25.85
C GLN A 58 -2.77 6.90 -27.33
N VAL A 59 -1.50 7.07 -27.71
CA VAL A 59 -1.08 7.29 -29.11
C VAL A 59 -1.56 6.17 -30.05
N PHE A 60 -1.58 4.92 -29.57
CA PHE A 60 -1.98 3.76 -30.37
C PHE A 60 -3.48 3.45 -30.28
N VAL A 61 -4.09 3.60 -29.10
CA VAL A 61 -5.45 3.09 -28.84
C VAL A 61 -6.55 4.15 -28.95
N ASP A 62 -6.24 5.42 -28.73
CA ASP A 62 -7.24 6.49 -28.75
C ASP A 62 -7.53 6.91 -30.18
N LYS A 63 -8.74 6.63 -30.67
CA LYS A 63 -9.19 6.97 -32.03
C LYS A 63 -9.15 8.48 -32.29
N ASN A 64 -9.36 9.30 -31.26
CA ASN A 64 -9.45 10.75 -31.34
C ASN A 64 -8.22 11.45 -30.75
N PHE A 65 -7.07 10.77 -30.66
CA PHE A 65 -5.83 11.35 -30.15
C PHE A 65 -5.54 12.73 -30.76
N ASP A 66 -5.39 13.74 -29.89
CA ASP A 66 -5.19 15.14 -30.26
C ASP A 66 -3.94 15.78 -29.62
N GLY A 67 -3.11 14.99 -28.92
CA GLY A 67 -1.92 15.49 -28.23
C GLY A 67 -0.83 16.04 -29.16
N PHE A 68 -0.75 15.52 -30.39
CA PHE A 68 0.10 16.02 -31.48
C PHE A 68 -0.31 15.37 -32.82
N GLU A 69 0.17 15.92 -33.94
CA GLU A 69 -0.08 15.36 -35.27
C GLU A 69 0.71 14.06 -35.48
N LEU A 70 -0.02 12.96 -35.73
CA LEU A 70 0.58 11.67 -36.03
C LEU A 70 0.98 11.59 -37.50
N ALA A 71 2.25 11.27 -37.77
CA ALA A 71 2.70 11.02 -39.14
C ALA A 71 2.07 9.74 -39.74
N VAL A 72 1.85 8.72 -38.89
CA VAL A 72 1.22 7.44 -39.23
C VAL A 72 0.45 6.97 -38.00
N LYS A 73 -0.72 6.38 -38.21
CA LYS A 73 -1.50 5.68 -37.19
C LYS A 73 -1.82 4.27 -37.67
N PRO A 74 -1.06 3.26 -37.25
CA PRO A 74 -1.25 1.90 -37.74
C PRO A 74 -2.57 1.30 -37.22
N GLU A 75 -3.27 0.56 -38.07
CA GLU A 75 -4.42 -0.27 -37.69
C GLU A 75 -3.92 -1.59 -37.10
N LEU A 76 -3.69 -1.61 -35.79
CA LEU A 76 -3.20 -2.79 -35.08
C LEU A 76 -4.25 -3.90 -35.03
N SER A 77 -3.81 -5.16 -35.14
CA SER A 77 -4.65 -6.32 -34.80
C SER A 77 -5.00 -6.33 -33.31
N ALA A 78 -4.07 -5.91 -32.45
CA ALA A 78 -4.30 -5.71 -31.02
C ALA A 78 -3.23 -4.81 -30.38
N PHE A 79 -3.63 -4.04 -29.39
CA PHE A 79 -2.74 -3.46 -28.38
C PHE A 79 -3.11 -4.05 -27.03
N VAL A 80 -2.26 -4.89 -26.45
CA VAL A 80 -2.51 -5.55 -25.15
C VAL A 80 -1.79 -4.78 -24.05
N MET A 81 -2.55 -4.31 -23.07
CA MET A 81 -2.01 -3.76 -21.83
C MET A 81 -1.76 -4.92 -20.84
N LEU A 82 -0.64 -4.89 -20.10
CA LEU A 82 -0.38 -5.94 -19.11
C LEU A 82 -1.37 -5.85 -17.95
N THR A 83 -1.58 -4.64 -17.41
CA THR A 83 -2.62 -4.29 -16.44
C THR A 83 -3.47 -3.16 -17.00
N GLN A 84 -4.56 -2.80 -16.32
CA GLN A 84 -5.40 -1.70 -16.79
C GLN A 84 -4.70 -0.35 -16.61
N TYR A 85 -4.30 0.31 -17.71
CA TYR A 85 -3.66 1.63 -17.64
C TYR A 85 -4.69 2.76 -17.48
N SER A 86 -5.83 2.67 -18.15
CA SER A 86 -6.97 3.59 -18.00
C SER A 86 -8.28 2.83 -18.20
N ALA A 87 -9.35 3.30 -17.57
CA ALA A 87 -10.70 2.79 -17.83
C ALA A 87 -11.24 3.20 -19.20
N ASP A 88 -10.70 4.27 -19.78
CA ASP A 88 -11.17 4.84 -21.05
C ASP A 88 -10.50 4.21 -22.29
N PHE A 89 -9.50 3.34 -22.10
CA PHE A 89 -8.80 2.70 -23.22
C PHE A 89 -9.57 1.47 -23.70
N ASP A 90 -9.98 1.51 -24.97
CA ASP A 90 -10.59 0.39 -25.69
C ASP A 90 -9.51 -0.59 -26.20
N ALA A 91 -8.88 -1.31 -25.26
CA ALA A 91 -7.80 -2.26 -25.54
C ALA A 91 -7.82 -3.45 -24.57
N PRO A 92 -7.49 -4.68 -25.02
CA PRO A 92 -7.39 -5.84 -24.14
C PRO A 92 -6.42 -5.65 -22.97
N VAL A 93 -6.78 -6.19 -21.80
CA VAL A 93 -5.95 -6.22 -20.59
C VAL A 93 -5.63 -7.67 -20.24
N ALA A 94 -4.35 -8.01 -20.11
CA ALA A 94 -3.91 -9.37 -19.79
C ALA A 94 -4.25 -9.78 -18.35
N PHE A 95 -4.03 -8.86 -17.39
CA PHE A 95 -4.37 -9.04 -15.98
C PHE A 95 -5.31 -7.91 -15.55
N PRO A 96 -6.63 -8.08 -15.73
CA PRO A 96 -7.61 -7.05 -15.37
C PRO A 96 -7.62 -6.82 -13.85
N ALA A 97 -8.04 -5.62 -13.44
CA ALA A 97 -8.22 -5.34 -12.02
C ALA A 97 -9.30 -6.26 -11.44
N GLU A 98 -9.00 -6.91 -10.32
CA GLU A 98 -9.96 -7.70 -9.58
C GLU A 98 -10.65 -6.83 -8.53
N LYS A 99 -11.97 -6.94 -8.45
CA LYS A 99 -12.72 -6.31 -7.37
C LYS A 99 -12.57 -7.16 -6.12
N LEU A 100 -12.05 -6.57 -5.04
CA LEU A 100 -12.05 -7.20 -3.73
C LEU A 100 -13.47 -7.14 -3.15
N VAL A 101 -14.06 -8.31 -2.92
CA VAL A 101 -15.40 -8.48 -2.34
C VAL A 101 -15.26 -9.04 -0.94
N ASN A 102 -16.10 -8.57 -0.02
CA ASN A 102 -16.10 -8.98 1.39
C ASN A 102 -14.74 -8.74 2.07
N VAL A 103 -14.08 -7.62 1.75
CA VAL A 103 -13.04 -7.07 2.63
C VAL A 103 -13.65 -6.79 4.01
N LEU A 104 -12.82 -6.77 5.07
CA LEU A 104 -13.33 -6.73 6.46
C LEU A 104 -14.35 -5.61 6.68
N GLY A 105 -14.10 -4.41 6.16
CA GLY A 105 -15.02 -3.28 6.29
C GLY A 105 -16.38 -3.52 5.64
N GLU A 106 -16.41 -4.05 4.42
CA GLU A 106 -17.64 -4.38 3.70
C GLU A 106 -18.40 -5.51 4.41
N TRP A 107 -17.67 -6.51 4.89
CA TRP A 107 -18.28 -7.64 5.58
C TRP A 107 -18.92 -7.20 6.90
N LEU A 108 -18.25 -6.35 7.68
CA LEU A 108 -18.82 -5.77 8.90
C LEU A 108 -20.10 -4.97 8.63
N GLU A 109 -20.17 -4.19 7.55
CA GLU A 109 -21.40 -3.51 7.13
C GLU A 109 -22.54 -4.51 6.88
N LYS A 110 -22.28 -5.62 6.18
CA LYS A 110 -23.29 -6.66 5.88
C LYS A 110 -23.80 -7.37 7.13
N GLN A 111 -23.01 -7.38 8.20
CA GLN A 111 -23.37 -7.94 9.51
C GLN A 111 -23.93 -6.88 10.47
N ASP A 112 -24.31 -5.69 9.96
CA ASP A 112 -24.81 -4.53 10.73
C ASP A 112 -23.89 -4.14 11.90
N LYS A 113 -22.56 -4.25 11.69
CA LYS A 113 -21.53 -3.86 12.66
C LYS A 113 -21.06 -2.43 12.44
N THR A 114 -20.71 -1.78 13.54
CA THR A 114 -20.13 -0.44 13.57
C THR A 114 -18.61 -0.52 13.62
N GLN A 115 -17.92 0.36 12.89
CA GLN A 115 -16.46 0.32 12.78
C GLN A 115 -15.85 1.72 12.76
N LEU A 116 -14.68 1.87 13.37
CA LEU A 116 -13.88 3.10 13.33
C LEU A 116 -12.56 2.85 12.59
N ARG A 117 -12.17 3.78 11.72
CA ARG A 117 -10.82 3.90 11.17
C ARG A 117 -10.15 5.14 11.76
N ILE A 118 -8.95 4.99 12.30
CA ILE A 118 -8.26 6.12 12.94
C ILE A 118 -6.76 6.06 12.71
N SER A 119 -6.18 7.18 12.29
CA SER A 119 -4.72 7.35 12.18
C SER A 119 -4.37 8.84 12.03
N GLU A 120 -3.08 9.13 11.97
CA GLU A 120 -2.59 10.43 11.52
C GLU A 120 -2.60 10.55 9.98
N THR A 121 -2.35 11.74 9.45
CA THR A 121 -2.41 12.04 8.00
C THR A 121 -1.61 11.07 7.14
N GLU A 122 -0.37 10.75 7.53
CA GLU A 122 0.53 9.88 6.75
C GLU A 122 -0.03 8.48 6.51
N LYS A 123 -0.77 7.93 7.48
CA LYS A 123 -1.32 6.58 7.40
C LYS A 123 -2.85 6.55 7.30
N TYR A 124 -3.50 7.70 7.11
CA TYR A 124 -4.95 7.78 6.94
C TYR A 124 -5.46 7.00 5.72
N ALA A 125 -4.80 7.11 4.56
CA ALA A 125 -5.15 6.32 3.38
C ALA A 125 -5.00 4.80 3.62
N HIS A 126 -4.10 4.40 4.52
CA HIS A 126 -3.81 3.00 4.84
C HIS A 126 -4.95 2.37 5.63
N VAL A 127 -5.46 3.06 6.65
CA VAL A 127 -6.63 2.58 7.43
C VAL A 127 -7.98 2.80 6.73
N THR A 128 -8.02 3.56 5.64
CA THR A 128 -9.24 3.87 4.88
C THR A 128 -9.24 3.18 3.52
N PHE A 129 -8.76 3.84 2.46
CA PHE A 129 -8.78 3.37 1.08
C PHE A 129 -8.13 2.00 0.90
N PHE A 130 -6.91 1.80 1.40
CA PHE A 130 -6.19 0.53 1.23
C PHE A 130 -6.84 -0.59 2.05
N PHE A 131 -7.17 -0.35 3.34
CA PHE A 131 -7.86 -1.33 4.18
C PHE A 131 -9.25 -1.72 3.65
N SER A 132 -9.93 -0.79 2.97
CA SER A 132 -11.22 -1.01 2.30
C SER A 132 -11.08 -1.58 0.88
N GLY A 133 -9.90 -2.09 0.49
CA GLY A 133 -9.70 -2.75 -0.79
C GLY A 133 -9.78 -1.83 -2.01
N GLY A 134 -9.39 -0.56 -1.84
CA GLY A 134 -9.46 0.46 -2.89
C GLY A 134 -10.81 1.19 -2.98
N VAL A 135 -11.67 1.07 -1.97
CA VAL A 135 -12.94 1.78 -1.90
C VAL A 135 -12.77 3.07 -1.08
N GLU A 136 -12.95 4.23 -1.72
CA GLU A 136 -12.86 5.53 -1.06
C GLU A 136 -14.07 5.82 -0.15
N LYS A 137 -15.28 5.47 -0.60
CA LYS A 137 -16.52 5.73 0.14
C LYS A 137 -16.54 4.95 1.45
N GLU A 138 -17.02 5.58 2.52
CA GLU A 138 -17.30 4.91 3.80
C GLU A 138 -18.39 3.84 3.65
N PHE A 139 -18.17 2.69 4.29
CA PHE A 139 -19.19 1.66 4.48
C PHE A 139 -20.26 2.14 5.46
N LYS A 140 -21.48 1.57 5.39
CA LYS A 140 -22.52 1.88 6.39
C LYS A 140 -22.03 1.43 7.77
N GLY A 141 -22.10 2.34 8.75
CA GLY A 141 -21.60 2.07 10.11
C GLY A 141 -20.10 2.29 10.27
N GLU A 142 -19.38 2.70 9.22
CA GLU A 142 -18.00 3.17 9.29
C GLU A 142 -17.95 4.65 9.68
N GLU A 143 -17.06 4.97 10.61
CA GLU A 143 -16.61 6.34 10.88
C GLU A 143 -15.09 6.43 10.74
N ARG A 144 -14.61 7.63 10.43
CA ARG A 144 -13.18 7.90 10.21
C ARG A 144 -12.74 9.10 11.03
N ILE A 145 -11.64 8.94 11.76
CA ILE A 145 -10.99 10.03 12.49
C ILE A 145 -9.59 10.24 11.90
N LEU A 146 -9.31 11.47 11.49
CA LEU A 146 -8.02 11.91 10.98
C LEU A 146 -7.38 12.85 12.00
N ILE A 147 -6.21 12.48 12.50
CA ILE A 147 -5.35 13.38 13.27
C ILE A 147 -4.36 14.04 12.32
N PRO A 148 -4.25 15.37 12.27
CA PRO A 148 -3.20 16.01 11.48
C PRO A 148 -1.82 15.53 11.94
N SER A 149 -0.96 15.06 11.03
CA SER A 149 0.46 14.81 11.33
C SER A 149 1.17 16.13 11.66
N PRO A 150 2.29 16.12 12.41
CA PRO A 150 3.00 17.35 12.72
C PRO A 150 3.57 18.01 11.47
N ASP A 151 3.54 19.34 11.44
CA ASP A 151 4.09 20.15 10.34
C ASP A 151 5.61 20.31 10.52
N VAL A 152 6.34 19.24 10.17
CA VAL A 152 7.81 19.16 10.24
C VAL A 152 8.36 18.68 8.91
N ALA A 153 9.60 19.08 8.57
CA ALA A 153 10.21 18.70 7.30
C ALA A 153 10.50 17.19 7.21
N THR A 154 10.93 16.60 8.32
CA THR A 154 11.17 15.17 8.50
C THR A 154 10.80 14.78 9.93
N TYR A 155 10.31 13.56 10.14
CA TYR A 155 9.69 13.16 11.41
C TYR A 155 10.69 12.85 12.53
N ASP A 156 12.00 12.79 12.24
CA ASP A 156 13.05 12.74 13.27
C ASP A 156 13.05 14.00 14.17
N LEU A 157 12.51 15.12 13.66
CA LEU A 157 12.37 16.37 14.41
C LEU A 157 11.27 16.31 15.48
N GLN A 158 10.31 15.38 15.34
CA GLN A 158 9.25 15.12 16.31
C GLN A 158 8.88 13.61 16.29
N PRO A 159 9.73 12.73 16.86
CA PRO A 159 9.58 11.27 16.72
C PRO A 159 8.30 10.71 17.33
N GLU A 160 7.76 11.38 18.35
CA GLU A 160 6.46 11.06 18.95
C GLU A 160 5.28 11.35 18.02
N MET A 161 5.50 12.07 16.92
CA MET A 161 4.49 12.59 16.01
C MET A 161 3.28 13.14 16.77
N ASN A 162 2.04 12.85 16.39
CA ASN A 162 0.87 13.14 17.21
C ASN A 162 0.27 11.87 17.83
N SER A 163 1.11 10.89 18.18
CA SER A 163 0.68 9.62 18.77
C SER A 163 -0.16 9.81 20.04
N GLU A 164 0.19 10.75 20.92
CA GLU A 164 -0.61 11.01 22.13
C GLU A 164 -2.03 11.51 21.81
N LYS A 165 -2.17 12.42 20.84
CA LYS A 165 -3.48 12.93 20.40
C LYS A 165 -4.31 11.85 19.72
N LEU A 166 -3.66 11.01 18.92
CA LEU A 166 -4.27 9.83 18.31
C LEU A 166 -4.78 8.86 19.40
N THR A 167 -3.98 8.63 20.43
CA THR A 167 -4.38 7.78 21.57
C THR A 167 -5.50 8.39 22.39
N ASP A 168 -5.57 9.71 22.56
CA ASP A 168 -6.67 10.37 23.26
C ASP A 168 -8.02 10.05 22.58
N GLU A 169 -8.10 10.23 21.26
CA GLU A 169 -9.30 9.92 20.47
C GLU A 169 -9.60 8.42 20.44
N LEU A 170 -8.57 7.58 20.32
CA LEU A 170 -8.74 6.12 20.33
C LEU A 170 -9.28 5.61 21.68
N VAL A 171 -8.74 6.10 22.80
CA VAL A 171 -9.23 5.75 24.14
C VAL A 171 -10.67 6.22 24.32
N GLY A 172 -10.99 7.45 23.89
CA GLY A 172 -12.37 7.95 23.91
C GLY A 172 -13.32 7.07 23.09
N ALA A 173 -12.91 6.63 21.90
CA ALA A 173 -13.69 5.72 21.07
C ALA A 173 -13.91 4.36 21.73
N ILE A 174 -12.87 3.76 22.32
CA ILE A 174 -12.98 2.50 23.06
C ILE A 174 -13.95 2.64 24.24
N GLU A 175 -13.74 3.64 25.09
CA GLU A 175 -14.55 3.85 26.30
C GLU A 175 -16.00 4.24 26.00
N SER A 176 -16.28 4.78 24.80
CA SER A 176 -17.65 5.10 24.38
C SER A 176 -18.54 3.86 24.15
N GLY A 177 -17.94 2.71 23.83
CA GLY A 177 -18.67 1.50 23.44
C GLY A 177 -19.47 1.62 22.13
N LYS A 178 -19.20 2.66 21.31
CA LYS A 178 -19.93 2.96 20.07
C LYS A 178 -19.61 2.00 18.93
N PHE A 179 -18.41 1.41 18.91
CA PHE A 179 -17.88 0.67 17.77
C PHE A 179 -17.67 -0.80 18.12
N ASP A 180 -18.12 -1.71 17.26
CA ASP A 180 -17.81 -3.15 17.35
C ASP A 180 -16.35 -3.43 16.98
N VAL A 181 -15.78 -2.65 16.04
CA VAL A 181 -14.40 -2.81 15.53
C VAL A 181 -13.69 -1.46 15.43
N ILE A 182 -12.43 -1.40 15.84
CA ILE A 182 -11.59 -0.22 15.65
C ILE A 182 -10.29 -0.63 14.97
N ILE A 183 -9.96 0.03 13.86
CA ILE A 183 -8.71 -0.13 13.11
C ILE A 183 -7.87 1.12 13.32
N CYS A 184 -6.77 1.00 14.05
CA CYS A 184 -5.84 2.08 14.34
C CYS A 184 -4.46 1.80 13.75
N ASN A 185 -3.83 2.82 13.15
CA ASN A 185 -2.43 2.77 12.75
C ASN A 185 -1.64 3.88 13.47
N TYR A 186 -0.54 3.50 14.12
CA TYR A 186 0.48 4.41 14.61
C TYR A 186 1.62 4.51 13.58
N PRO A 187 1.80 5.66 12.91
CA PRO A 187 2.75 5.80 11.80
C PRO A 187 4.22 5.85 12.24
N ASN A 188 4.48 6.13 13.53
CA ASN A 188 5.78 6.56 14.06
C ASN A 188 6.96 5.68 13.64
N GLY A 189 6.87 4.37 13.86
CA GLY A 189 7.98 3.46 13.59
C GLY A 189 8.41 3.48 12.12
N ASP A 190 7.45 3.62 11.21
CA ASP A 190 7.74 3.66 9.78
C ASP A 190 8.22 5.04 9.32
N MET A 191 7.46 6.08 9.64
CA MET A 191 7.75 7.45 9.18
C MET A 191 9.06 7.99 9.74
N VAL A 192 9.40 7.63 10.99
CA VAL A 192 10.69 7.98 11.59
C VAL A 192 11.77 7.00 11.15
N GLY A 193 11.46 5.72 10.94
CA GLY A 193 12.38 4.73 10.40
C GLY A 193 12.98 5.14 9.04
N HIS A 194 12.15 5.72 8.16
CA HIS A 194 12.59 6.27 6.87
C HIS A 194 13.63 7.40 6.94
N THR A 195 13.82 8.02 8.10
CA THR A 195 14.85 9.06 8.28
C THR A 195 16.25 8.47 8.38
N GLY A 196 16.36 7.18 8.77
CA GLY A 196 17.64 6.55 9.07
C GLY A 196 18.30 7.03 10.37
N ASP A 197 17.65 7.90 11.15
CA ASP A 197 18.12 8.35 12.45
C ASP A 197 17.73 7.34 13.54
N PHE A 198 18.72 6.63 14.06
CA PHE A 198 18.52 5.60 15.09
C PHE A 198 17.93 6.15 16.38
N ASP A 199 18.45 7.28 16.89
CA ASP A 199 18.02 7.83 18.18
C ASP A 199 16.57 8.36 18.09
N ALA A 200 16.20 8.91 16.93
CA ALA A 200 14.82 9.27 16.65
C ALA A 200 13.91 8.04 16.56
N ALA A 201 14.31 6.99 15.84
CA ALA A 201 13.51 5.76 15.71
C ALA A 201 13.27 5.07 17.07
N VAL A 202 14.26 5.09 17.97
CA VAL A 202 14.09 4.61 19.36
C VAL A 202 12.98 5.39 20.07
N LYS A 203 13.02 6.73 20.03
CA LYS A 203 11.99 7.58 20.66
C LYS A 203 10.61 7.37 20.05
N ALA A 204 10.54 7.15 18.75
CA ALA A 204 9.29 6.85 18.05
C ALA A 204 8.66 5.56 18.57
N CYS A 205 9.44 4.49 18.70
CA CYS A 205 8.99 3.22 19.28
C CYS A 205 8.57 3.37 20.76
N GLU A 206 9.34 4.10 21.57
CA GLU A 206 8.99 4.37 22.97
C GLU A 206 7.70 5.18 23.13
N ALA A 207 7.43 6.11 22.21
CA ALA A 207 6.18 6.88 22.20
C ALA A 207 4.98 5.96 21.92
N VAL A 208 5.10 5.08 20.91
CA VAL A 208 4.05 4.10 20.58
C VAL A 208 3.83 3.09 21.71
N ASP A 209 4.89 2.62 22.37
CA ASP A 209 4.78 1.71 23.53
C ASP A 209 3.92 2.32 24.66
N LYS A 210 4.18 3.58 25.03
CA LYS A 210 3.37 4.31 26.02
C LYS A 210 1.92 4.43 25.59
N CYS A 211 1.67 4.70 24.31
CA CYS A 211 0.34 4.80 23.72
C CYS A 211 -0.41 3.47 23.77
N ILE A 212 0.24 2.37 23.41
CA ILE A 212 -0.32 1.01 23.50
C ILE A 212 -0.70 0.69 24.96
N GLY A 213 0.14 1.06 25.93
CA GLY A 213 -0.19 0.90 27.35
C GLY A 213 -1.53 1.54 27.73
N ARG A 214 -1.79 2.77 27.26
CA ARG A 214 -3.06 3.47 27.50
C ARG A 214 -4.25 2.77 26.83
N VAL A 215 -4.06 2.26 25.61
CA VAL A 215 -5.09 1.49 24.87
C VAL A 215 -5.46 0.22 25.64
N ILE A 216 -4.47 -0.52 26.14
CA ILE A 216 -4.69 -1.72 26.95
C ILE A 216 -5.48 -1.40 28.22
N GLU A 217 -5.15 -0.31 28.92
CA GLU A 217 -5.93 0.11 30.10
C GLU A 217 -7.38 0.48 29.76
N ALA A 218 -7.63 1.10 28.62
CA ALA A 218 -8.99 1.38 28.16
C ALA A 218 -9.77 0.08 27.85
N LEU A 219 -9.14 -0.88 27.15
CA LEU A 219 -9.74 -2.17 26.83
C LEU A 219 -10.06 -2.99 28.08
N LYS A 220 -9.20 -2.95 29.12
CA LYS A 220 -9.49 -3.58 30.42
C LYS A 220 -10.76 -3.05 31.07
N LYS A 221 -11.04 -1.75 30.96
CA LYS A 221 -12.24 -1.13 31.54
C LYS A 221 -13.52 -1.56 30.82
N THR A 222 -13.44 -1.74 29.50
CA THR A 222 -14.60 -2.06 28.66
C THR A 222 -14.78 -3.56 28.42
N GLY A 223 -13.79 -4.39 28.79
CA GLY A 223 -13.76 -5.81 28.46
C GLY A 223 -13.48 -6.09 26.98
N GLY A 224 -12.88 -5.13 26.28
CA GLY A 224 -12.50 -5.25 24.87
C GLY A 224 -11.23 -6.09 24.67
N GLU A 225 -11.01 -6.45 23.41
CA GLU A 225 -9.87 -7.27 22.98
C GLU A 225 -9.12 -6.54 21.86
N CYS A 226 -7.84 -6.84 21.66
CA CYS A 226 -7.10 -6.31 20.52
C CYS A 226 -6.07 -7.28 19.98
N LEU A 227 -5.78 -7.09 18.69
CA LEU A 227 -4.62 -7.63 18.00
C LEU A 227 -3.63 -6.48 17.79
N ILE A 228 -2.41 -6.63 18.31
CA ILE A 228 -1.30 -5.70 18.10
C ILE A 228 -0.36 -6.36 17.10
N THR A 229 -0.22 -5.75 15.92
CA THR A 229 0.60 -6.27 14.81
C THR A 229 1.12 -5.12 13.95
N ALA A 230 1.89 -5.42 12.91
CA ALA A 230 2.41 -4.45 11.95
C ALA A 230 2.13 -4.94 10.51
N ASP A 231 2.15 -4.03 9.55
CA ASP A 231 2.02 -4.31 8.12
C ASP A 231 3.35 -4.72 7.47
N HIS A 232 4.47 -4.21 7.98
CA HIS A 232 5.84 -4.61 7.62
C HIS A 232 6.86 -4.14 8.67
N GLY A 233 8.14 -4.47 8.45
CA GLY A 233 9.27 -3.96 9.23
C GLY A 233 9.87 -2.66 8.66
N ASN A 234 10.59 -1.93 9.49
CA ASN A 234 11.39 -0.73 9.16
C ASN A 234 12.35 -0.41 10.34
N ALA A 235 11.80 0.07 11.47
CA ALA A 235 12.56 0.59 12.61
C ALA A 235 13.51 -0.41 13.30
N GLU A 236 13.36 -1.71 13.08
CA GLU A 236 14.24 -2.74 13.61
C GLU A 236 15.61 -2.79 12.92
N GLN A 237 15.77 -2.16 11.75
CA GLN A 237 17.04 -2.01 11.06
C GLN A 237 17.25 -0.57 10.57
N MET A 238 18.04 0.19 11.33
CA MET A 238 18.35 1.61 11.06
C MET A 238 19.71 1.84 10.39
N VAL A 239 20.52 0.79 10.24
CA VAL A 239 21.83 0.83 9.59
C VAL A 239 21.92 -0.31 8.59
N ASP A 240 22.43 -0.01 7.40
CA ASP A 240 22.71 -1.00 6.37
C ASP A 240 24.03 -1.70 6.71
N ASN A 241 23.97 -3.01 6.96
CA ASN A 241 25.13 -3.77 7.45
C ASN A 241 26.24 -3.96 6.40
N GLU A 242 25.97 -3.74 5.11
CA GLU A 242 26.94 -3.89 4.04
C GLU A 242 27.72 -2.58 3.78
N SER A 243 27.01 -1.47 3.74
CA SER A 243 27.54 -0.14 3.42
C SER A 243 27.89 0.68 4.66
N GLY A 244 27.32 0.36 5.82
CA GLY A 244 27.42 1.14 7.06
C GLY A 244 26.65 2.47 7.03
N GLN A 245 25.85 2.71 5.98
CA GLN A 245 25.04 3.91 5.84
C GLN A 245 23.71 3.76 6.59
N ALA A 246 23.02 4.89 6.77
CA ALA A 246 21.68 4.88 7.32
C ALA A 246 20.74 4.04 6.43
N HIS A 247 19.97 3.14 7.06
CA HIS A 247 18.98 2.33 6.35
C HIS A 247 17.63 3.04 6.40
N THR A 248 17.13 3.47 5.25
CA THR A 248 15.92 4.31 5.12
C THR A 248 14.77 3.57 4.46
N ALA A 249 14.84 2.25 4.33
CA ALA A 249 13.86 1.41 3.63
C ALA A 249 13.17 0.43 4.58
N HIS A 250 12.08 -0.17 4.12
CA HIS A 250 11.46 -1.29 4.82
C HIS A 250 12.38 -2.51 4.84
N THR A 251 12.12 -3.43 5.74
CA THR A 251 12.78 -4.75 5.77
C THR A 251 11.83 -5.85 5.28
N SER A 252 12.33 -7.08 5.22
CA SER A 252 11.54 -8.30 4.99
C SER A 252 11.42 -9.16 6.25
N GLU A 253 11.64 -8.58 7.42
CA GLU A 253 11.54 -9.30 8.69
C GLU A 253 10.07 -9.64 9.04
N PRO A 254 9.81 -10.76 9.76
CA PRO A 254 8.48 -11.06 10.25
C PRO A 254 7.95 -10.01 11.24
N VAL A 255 6.66 -9.70 11.16
CA VAL A 255 6.00 -8.76 12.08
C VAL A 255 5.50 -9.45 13.36
N PRO A 256 5.46 -8.73 14.50
CA PRO A 256 4.86 -9.27 15.72
C PRO A 256 3.35 -9.47 15.54
N PHE A 257 2.78 -10.41 16.27
CA PHE A 257 1.33 -10.60 16.39
C PHE A 257 1.00 -10.95 17.83
N ILE A 258 0.46 -9.99 18.57
CA ILE A 258 0.16 -10.10 19.99
C ILE A 258 -1.35 -9.96 20.17
N TYR A 259 -1.94 -10.85 20.94
CA TYR A 259 -3.36 -10.79 21.28
C TYR A 259 -3.54 -10.49 22.77
N PHE A 260 -4.44 -9.54 23.05
CA PHE A 260 -4.91 -9.20 24.39
C PHE A 260 -6.42 -9.41 24.43
N GLY A 261 -6.90 -10.28 25.32
CA GLY A 261 -8.32 -10.59 25.46
C GLY A 261 -8.59 -11.83 26.30
N ARG A 262 -9.73 -12.49 26.06
CA ARG A 262 -10.10 -13.79 26.65
C ARG A 262 -9.03 -14.86 26.40
N ASP A 263 -9.03 -15.93 27.20
CA ASP A 263 -8.07 -17.03 27.03
C ASP A 263 -8.18 -17.69 25.64
N ALA A 264 -7.07 -17.73 24.92
CA ALA A 264 -6.98 -18.21 23.55
C ALA A 264 -5.63 -18.90 23.29
N GLU A 265 -5.60 -19.80 22.31
CA GLU A 265 -4.38 -20.45 21.86
C GLU A 265 -3.99 -19.99 20.46
N PRO A 266 -2.71 -19.63 20.24
CA PRO A 266 -2.21 -19.32 18.92
C PRO A 266 -1.87 -20.61 18.14
N ARG A 267 -2.12 -20.62 16.83
CA ARG A 267 -1.41 -21.55 15.93
C ARG A 267 -0.02 -21.01 15.59
N LYS A 268 0.86 -21.89 15.11
CA LYS A 268 2.19 -21.49 14.64
C LYS A 268 2.13 -20.88 13.24
N GLY A 269 2.89 -19.80 13.04
CA GLY A 269 2.96 -19.06 11.77
C GLY A 269 1.69 -18.25 11.49
N GLY A 270 1.74 -17.46 10.42
CA GLY A 270 0.65 -16.58 10.02
C GLY A 270 1.11 -15.65 8.91
N THR A 271 0.15 -15.02 8.27
CA THR A 271 0.33 -14.00 7.23
C THR A 271 -0.66 -12.87 7.48
N LEU A 272 -0.48 -11.72 6.83
CA LEU A 272 -1.38 -10.57 7.02
C LEU A 272 -2.84 -10.87 6.66
N SER A 273 -3.08 -11.77 5.70
CA SER A 273 -4.43 -12.19 5.32
C SER A 273 -5.15 -13.01 6.39
N ASP A 274 -4.45 -13.45 7.44
CA ASP A 274 -5.01 -14.19 8.57
C ASP A 274 -5.57 -13.27 9.67
N VAL A 275 -5.26 -11.97 9.64
CA VAL A 275 -5.66 -11.01 10.68
C VAL A 275 -7.18 -10.81 10.68
N ALA A 276 -7.79 -10.51 9.53
CA ALA A 276 -9.23 -10.29 9.42
C ALA A 276 -10.05 -11.55 9.82
N PRO A 277 -9.74 -12.77 9.33
CA PRO A 277 -10.32 -14.01 9.86
C PRO A 277 -10.21 -14.18 11.38
N THR A 278 -9.06 -13.79 11.95
CA THR A 278 -8.87 -13.85 13.41
C THR A 278 -9.78 -12.87 14.14
N MET A 279 -9.93 -11.64 13.64
CA MET A 279 -10.86 -10.66 14.22
C MET A 279 -12.31 -11.17 14.17
N LEU A 280 -12.76 -11.69 13.02
CA LEU A 280 -14.11 -12.23 12.86
C LEU A 280 -14.36 -13.40 13.84
N HIS A 281 -13.40 -14.31 13.99
CA HIS A 281 -13.50 -15.40 14.95
C HIS A 281 -13.67 -14.90 16.39
N LEU A 282 -12.86 -13.93 16.83
CA LEU A 282 -12.95 -13.35 18.17
C LEU A 282 -14.29 -12.65 18.41
N MET A 283 -14.85 -12.02 17.37
CA MET A 283 -16.18 -11.40 17.42
C MET A 283 -17.34 -12.39 17.37
N GLY A 284 -17.08 -13.67 17.06
CA GLY A 284 -18.13 -14.66 16.80
C GLY A 284 -18.91 -14.38 15.50
N VAL A 285 -18.29 -13.70 14.54
CA VAL A 285 -18.84 -13.41 13.21
C VAL A 285 -18.35 -14.45 12.21
N GLU A 286 -19.24 -14.93 11.35
CA GLU A 286 -18.89 -15.90 10.30
C GLU A 286 -17.90 -15.29 9.30
N GLN A 287 -16.91 -16.08 8.88
CA GLN A 287 -15.95 -15.70 7.85
C GLN A 287 -16.56 -15.91 6.45
N PRO A 288 -16.52 -14.92 5.55
CA PRO A 288 -17.01 -15.07 4.19
C PRO A 288 -16.05 -15.93 3.34
N GLU A 289 -16.57 -16.57 2.28
CA GLU A 289 -15.79 -17.49 1.44
C GLU A 289 -14.60 -16.81 0.72
N GLU A 290 -14.70 -15.51 0.41
CA GLU A 290 -13.63 -14.74 -0.23
C GLU A 290 -12.42 -14.51 0.70
N MET A 291 -12.62 -14.54 2.02
CA MET A 291 -11.51 -14.51 2.97
C MET A 291 -10.90 -15.91 3.05
N THR A 292 -9.74 -16.10 2.43
CA THR A 292 -9.04 -17.41 2.38
C THR A 292 -8.01 -17.60 3.50
N GLY A 293 -7.74 -16.55 4.28
CA GLY A 293 -6.89 -16.61 5.46
C GLY A 293 -7.49 -17.51 6.56
N LYS A 294 -6.66 -17.87 7.53
CA LYS A 294 -6.99 -18.79 8.61
C LYS A 294 -6.71 -18.16 9.96
N THR A 295 -7.70 -18.21 10.85
CA THR A 295 -7.61 -17.76 12.24
C THR A 295 -6.29 -18.14 12.91
N ILE A 296 -5.64 -17.15 13.53
CA ILE A 296 -4.40 -17.32 14.31
C ILE A 296 -4.73 -17.67 15.75
N MET A 297 -5.66 -16.96 16.37
CA MET A 297 -6.07 -17.10 17.77
C MET A 297 -7.42 -17.80 17.88
N THR A 298 -7.46 -18.94 18.56
CA THR A 298 -8.71 -19.67 18.83
C THR A 298 -9.03 -19.60 20.32
N LEU A 299 -10.25 -19.17 20.66
CA LEU A 299 -10.69 -19.12 22.05
C LEU A 299 -10.70 -20.51 22.69
N LYS A 300 -10.22 -20.64 23.92
CA LYS A 300 -10.32 -21.89 24.67
C LYS A 300 -11.77 -22.09 25.14
N SER A 301 -12.25 -23.32 25.06
CA SER A 301 -13.56 -23.75 25.57
C SER A 301 -13.58 -23.95 27.07
#